data_AF-A0A074WCW9-F1
#
_entry.id   AF-A0A074WCW9-F1
#
_cell.length_a   1.000
_cell.length_b   1.000
_cell.length_c   1.000
_cell.angle_alpha   90.00
_cell.angle_beta   90.00
_cell.angle_gamma   90.00
#
_symmetry.space_group_name_H-M   'P 1'
#
loop_
_entity.id
_entity.type
_entity.pdbx_description
1 polymer ?
#
loop_
_entity_poly.entity_id
_entity_poly.type
_entity_poly.pdbx_seq_one_letter_code
_entity_poly.pdbx_strand_id
1 'polypeptide(L)'
;MRNAAAYAGLLAATFASLAQAMVNLTILSSVDDVRFGDHVLVEWATDMTYDILIATGSILGLYSALLGLLTIPWFQAHVVYLHAIQMTWGKDLNVPEIFGFLHNQVTPFNIKSASGGDLYAWHVLPLELYRQHEQKLLSQPSGFSSDITSRLGFQLLRDDPEAILVVHFHGAGGTVGSGYRCPNYRALSAGRPDKIHVLTFDYRGFGRSSGTPSESGLIFDALSVVEWALNVAKIPPSRIIIYSQSLGTAVNMAVAEHFALQESPIVFAGHVLTAPFVDVVTLVSTYRVAGTFPLLGPVAKVTILFNYLRRYIKDTWSTKDRIASYDIPWTHTPQLFWHAINATTPTGISFEELEQLKAKARVDHGPAGSVIEWKTDHGIIREEILKYGLHDVIMANPVVTLAVMRMLNST
;
A
#
# COMPACT_ATOMS: atom_id res chain seq x y z
N MET A 1 -42.86 3.19 -6.03
CA MET A 1 -43.40 4.08 -4.97
C MET A 1 -42.37 4.40 -3.89
N ARG A 2 -42.22 3.62 -2.80
CA ARG A 2 -41.48 4.06 -1.57
C ARG A 2 -40.12 4.75 -1.79
N ASN A 3 -39.28 4.27 -2.72
CA ASN A 3 -37.91 4.80 -2.84
C ASN A 3 -37.81 6.17 -3.52
N ALA A 4 -38.66 6.48 -4.52
CA ALA A 4 -38.52 7.73 -5.28
C ALA A 4 -38.88 8.97 -4.43
N ALA A 5 -40.02 8.91 -3.74
CA ALA A 5 -40.42 9.93 -2.77
C ALA A 5 -39.43 10.02 -1.60
N ALA A 6 -38.85 8.88 -1.15
CA ALA A 6 -37.80 8.89 -0.14
C ALA A 6 -36.53 9.60 -0.62
N TYR A 7 -36.05 9.38 -1.85
CA TYR A 7 -34.87 10.08 -2.38
C TYR A 7 -35.11 11.58 -2.60
N ALA A 8 -36.30 11.97 -3.10
CA ALA A 8 -36.67 13.38 -3.20
C ALA A 8 -36.75 14.05 -1.82
N GLY A 9 -37.37 13.39 -0.84
CA GLY A 9 -37.42 13.84 0.55
C GLY A 9 -36.05 13.90 1.22
N LEU A 10 -35.15 12.97 0.91
CA LEU A 10 -33.78 12.96 1.44
C LEU A 10 -32.95 14.12 0.89
N LEU A 11 -33.08 14.43 -0.41
CA LEU A 11 -32.47 15.62 -1.03
C LEU A 11 -33.02 16.90 -0.38
N ALA A 12 -34.35 17.05 -0.29
CA ALA A 12 -34.99 18.20 0.35
C ALA A 12 -34.53 18.39 1.81
N ALA A 13 -34.48 17.31 2.60
CA ALA A 13 -34.00 17.35 3.99
C ALA A 13 -32.50 17.67 4.10
N THR A 14 -31.67 17.23 3.15
CA THR A 14 -30.24 17.56 3.10
C THR A 14 -30.04 19.05 2.84
N PHE A 15 -30.80 19.65 1.91
CA PHE A 15 -30.75 21.10 1.69
C PHE A 15 -31.28 21.89 2.90
N ALA A 16 -32.42 21.50 3.47
CA ALA A 16 -32.99 22.18 4.65
C ALA A 16 -32.04 22.15 5.87
N SER A 17 -31.41 21.00 6.15
CA SER A 17 -30.51 20.84 7.30
C SER A 17 -29.16 21.57 7.17
N LEU A 18 -28.70 21.85 5.95
CA LEU A 18 -27.48 22.62 5.70
C LEU A 18 -27.67 24.14 5.65
N ALA A 19 -28.90 24.62 5.42
CA ALA A 19 -29.14 26.03 5.05
C ALA A 19 -30.29 26.75 5.81
N GLN A 20 -30.98 26.09 6.75
CA GLN A 20 -32.11 26.67 7.52
C GLN A 20 -33.31 27.16 6.68
N ALA A 21 -33.46 26.70 5.44
CA ALA A 21 -34.56 27.08 4.55
C ALA A 21 -35.81 26.19 4.72
N MET A 22 -37.00 26.76 4.46
CA MET A 22 -38.21 25.95 4.26
C MET A 22 -38.24 25.38 2.83
N VAL A 23 -38.41 24.07 2.72
CA VAL A 23 -38.65 23.38 1.44
C VAL A 23 -40.08 22.86 1.46
N ASN A 24 -40.96 23.48 0.66
CA ASN A 24 -42.36 23.08 0.59
C ASN A 24 -42.57 22.11 -0.58
N LEU A 25 -42.90 20.84 -0.27
CA LEU A 25 -43.01 19.77 -1.25
C LEU A 25 -44.48 19.46 -1.60
N THR A 26 -45.04 20.19 -2.56
CA THR A 26 -46.42 20.00 -3.01
C THR A 26 -46.51 18.88 -4.05
N ILE A 27 -47.07 17.73 -3.68
CA ILE A 27 -47.43 16.68 -4.64
C ILE A 27 -48.74 17.10 -5.33
N LEU A 28 -48.66 17.54 -6.58
CA LEU A 28 -49.83 17.86 -7.40
C LEU A 28 -50.62 16.57 -7.71
N SER A 29 -51.78 16.41 -7.07
CA SER A 29 -52.60 15.21 -7.11
C SER A 29 -53.50 15.14 -8.36
N SER A 30 -52.90 15.23 -9.56
CA SER A 30 -53.60 15.24 -10.85
C SER A 30 -53.08 14.19 -11.84
N VAL A 31 -52.51 13.10 -11.33
CA VAL A 31 -52.02 11.96 -12.15
C VAL A 31 -52.48 10.66 -11.49
N ASP A 32 -53.72 10.26 -11.76
CA ASP A 32 -54.36 9.09 -11.15
C ASP A 32 -53.79 7.74 -11.64
N ASP A 33 -53.01 7.74 -12.72
CA ASP A 33 -52.43 6.53 -13.33
C ASP A 33 -50.97 6.80 -13.74
N VAL A 34 -50.00 6.41 -12.89
CA VAL A 34 -48.54 6.52 -13.15
C VAL A 34 -47.95 5.14 -13.39
N ARG A 35 -47.35 4.94 -14.56
CA ARG A 35 -46.83 3.64 -15.03
C ARG A 35 -45.31 3.55 -14.93
N PHE A 36 -44.79 2.34 -15.06
CA PHE A 36 -43.36 2.07 -14.93
C PHE A 36 -42.61 2.52 -16.19
N GLY A 37 -42.02 3.71 -16.13
CA GLY A 37 -41.33 4.37 -17.26
C GLY A 37 -41.68 5.84 -17.41
N ASP A 38 -42.75 6.31 -16.77
CA ASP A 38 -43.24 7.68 -16.91
C ASP A 38 -42.33 8.71 -16.22
N HIS A 39 -42.15 9.87 -16.86
CA HIS A 39 -41.39 10.99 -16.32
C HIS A 39 -42.27 11.87 -15.43
N VAL A 40 -42.08 11.79 -14.11
CA VAL A 40 -42.76 12.66 -13.14
C VAL A 40 -41.99 13.97 -12.97
N LEU A 41 -42.65 15.10 -13.25
CA LEU A 41 -42.17 16.43 -12.90
C LEU A 41 -42.32 16.68 -11.39
N VAL A 42 -41.25 17.11 -10.73
CA VAL A 42 -41.24 17.49 -9.32
C VAL A 42 -40.81 18.94 -9.22
N GLU A 43 -41.80 19.83 -9.05
CA GLU A 43 -41.56 21.23 -8.74
C GLU A 43 -41.33 21.40 -7.24
N TRP A 44 -40.40 22.27 -6.88
CA TRP A 44 -40.12 22.66 -5.50
C TRP A 44 -39.78 24.15 -5.46
N ALA A 45 -40.15 24.79 -4.36
CA ALA A 45 -39.87 26.19 -4.11
C ALA A 45 -39.22 26.37 -2.73
N THR A 46 -38.46 27.45 -2.60
CA THR A 46 -37.80 27.86 -1.36
C THR A 46 -37.90 29.38 -1.24
N ASP A 47 -37.96 29.84 0.00
CA ASP A 47 -38.00 31.23 0.42
C ASP A 47 -36.64 31.95 0.30
N MET A 48 -35.54 31.21 0.14
CA MET A 48 -34.20 31.78 -0.03
C MET A 48 -33.75 31.81 -1.50
N THR A 49 -33.31 32.97 -1.97
CA THR A 49 -32.53 33.09 -3.20
C THR A 49 -31.13 32.51 -3.00
N TYR A 50 -30.98 31.21 -3.28
CA TYR A 50 -29.67 30.57 -3.32
C TYR A 50 -28.82 31.18 -4.44
N ASP A 51 -27.80 31.95 -4.06
CA ASP A 51 -26.83 32.49 -5.01
C ASP A 51 -25.85 31.38 -5.43
N ILE A 52 -26.31 30.54 -6.37
CA ILE A 52 -25.60 29.37 -6.88
C ILE A 52 -24.21 29.78 -7.43
N LEU A 53 -24.06 31.01 -7.95
CA LEU A 53 -22.78 31.55 -8.40
C LEU A 53 -21.77 31.67 -7.26
N ILE A 54 -22.19 32.11 -6.06
CA ILE A 54 -21.31 32.21 -4.89
C ILE A 54 -20.92 30.81 -4.37
N ALA A 55 -21.86 29.87 -4.33
CA ALA A 55 -21.60 28.51 -3.89
C ALA A 55 -20.65 27.76 -4.85
N THR A 56 -20.93 27.79 -6.17
CA THR A 56 -20.05 27.21 -7.19
C THR A 56 -18.70 27.92 -7.27
N GLY A 57 -18.67 29.25 -7.17
CA GLY A 57 -17.44 30.05 -7.13
C GLY A 57 -16.55 29.70 -5.94
N SER A 58 -17.14 29.48 -4.77
CA SER A 58 -16.43 29.07 -3.54
C SER A 58 -15.82 27.67 -3.67
N ILE A 59 -16.56 26.70 -4.25
CA ILE A 59 -16.05 25.34 -4.53
C ILE A 59 -14.91 25.39 -5.55
N LEU A 60 -15.05 26.17 -6.64
CA LEU A 60 -14.00 26.35 -7.64
C LEU A 60 -12.77 27.06 -7.06
N GLY A 61 -12.95 28.03 -6.16
CA GLY A 61 -11.88 28.73 -5.46
C GLY A 61 -11.08 27.81 -4.53
N LEU A 62 -11.78 27.03 -3.69
CA LEU A 62 -11.16 26.02 -2.82
C LEU A 62 -10.42 24.94 -3.62
N TYR A 63 -11.02 24.48 -4.73
CA TYR A 63 -10.38 23.51 -5.61
C TYR A 63 -9.12 24.08 -6.29
N SER A 64 -9.19 25.33 -6.78
CA SER A 64 -8.03 26.01 -7.38
C SER A 64 -6.92 26.26 -6.37
N ALA A 65 -7.26 26.60 -5.12
CA ALA A 65 -6.30 26.75 -4.03
C ALA A 65 -5.62 25.40 -3.71
N LEU A 66 -6.37 24.29 -3.68
CA LEU A 66 -5.81 22.95 -3.51
C LEU A 66 -4.86 22.56 -4.64
N LEU A 67 -5.21 22.84 -5.91
CA LEU A 67 -4.31 22.62 -7.04
C LEU A 67 -3.04 23.48 -6.95
N GLY A 68 -3.16 24.71 -6.45
CA GLY A 68 -2.02 25.58 -6.14
C GLY A 68 -1.10 24.98 -5.06
N LEU A 69 -1.68 24.51 -3.94
CA LEU A 69 -0.92 23.81 -2.89
C LEU A 69 -0.23 22.55 -3.41
N LEU A 70 -0.86 21.80 -4.32
CA LEU A 70 -0.25 20.62 -4.97
C LEU A 70 0.94 20.97 -5.89
N THR A 71 1.23 22.23 -6.20
CA THR A 71 2.50 22.63 -6.84
C THR A 71 3.67 22.77 -5.85
N ILE A 72 3.40 22.79 -4.54
CA ILE A 72 4.41 22.98 -3.48
C ILE A 72 4.96 21.62 -3.04
N PRO A 73 6.28 21.33 -3.21
CA PRO A 73 6.83 20.00 -2.92
C PRO A 73 6.64 19.50 -1.48
N TRP A 74 6.63 20.40 -0.50
CA TRP A 74 6.35 20.06 0.90
C TRP A 74 4.91 19.54 1.10
N PHE A 75 3.94 20.12 0.40
CA PHE A 75 2.54 19.69 0.46
C PHE A 75 2.32 18.41 -0.35
N GLN A 76 2.99 18.25 -1.49
CA GLN A 76 3.01 16.98 -2.24
C GLN A 76 3.46 15.81 -1.36
N ALA A 77 4.55 15.98 -0.58
CA ALA A 77 5.03 14.94 0.32
C ALA A 77 3.96 14.51 1.35
N HIS A 78 3.20 15.46 1.90
CA HIS A 78 2.09 15.14 2.82
C HIS A 78 0.96 14.35 2.13
N VAL A 79 0.65 14.65 0.87
CA VAL A 79 -0.42 13.98 0.10
C VAL A 79 0.01 12.61 -0.44
N VAL A 80 1.22 12.48 -0.98
CA VAL A 80 1.75 11.25 -1.58
C VAL A 80 2.09 10.21 -0.52
N TYR A 81 2.77 10.62 0.56
CA TYR A 81 3.25 9.69 1.59
C TYR A 81 2.26 9.51 2.74
N LEU A 82 1.32 10.44 2.95
CA LEU A 82 0.40 10.48 4.10
C LEU A 82 1.12 10.35 5.46
N HIS A 83 2.41 10.66 5.53
CA HIS A 83 3.32 10.27 6.61
C HIS A 83 2.97 10.89 7.99
N ALA A 84 2.26 12.03 8.00
CA ALA A 84 1.73 12.63 9.22
C ALA A 84 0.54 11.85 9.82
N ILE A 85 -0.12 10.99 9.03
CA ILE A 85 -1.28 10.17 9.44
C ILE A 85 -0.77 8.86 10.07
N GLN A 86 -0.22 8.97 11.28
CA GLN A 86 0.48 7.86 11.95
C GLN A 86 -0.44 6.71 12.40
N MET A 87 -1.73 6.95 12.66
CA MET A 87 -2.71 5.91 13.08
C MET A 87 -2.36 5.17 14.39
N THR A 88 -1.38 5.65 15.15
CA THR A 88 -0.89 5.08 16.42
C THR A 88 -0.78 6.12 17.53
N TRP A 89 -1.51 7.23 17.41
CA TRP A 89 -1.56 8.29 18.42
C TRP A 89 -1.94 7.74 19.81
N GLY A 90 -1.21 8.16 20.84
CA GLY A 90 -1.39 7.67 22.20
C GLY A 90 -0.83 6.26 22.47
N LYS A 91 -0.19 5.62 21.49
CA LYS A 91 0.50 4.31 21.65
C LYS A 91 2.01 4.47 21.48
N ASP A 92 2.78 4.00 22.46
CA ASP A 92 4.24 3.93 22.32
C ASP A 92 4.65 2.71 21.48
N LEU A 93 5.27 2.93 20.33
CA LEU A 93 5.84 1.85 19.50
C LEU A 93 6.95 1.06 20.22
N ASN A 94 7.54 1.60 21.29
CA ASN A 94 8.50 0.87 22.13
C ASN A 94 7.85 -0.20 23.03
N VAL A 95 6.51 -0.33 23.03
CA VAL A 95 5.76 -1.33 23.80
C VAL A 95 4.90 -2.17 22.84
N PRO A 96 5.49 -3.11 22.08
CA PRO A 96 4.78 -3.89 21.04
C PRO A 96 3.55 -4.68 21.55
N GLU A 97 3.48 -4.93 22.86
CA GLU A 97 2.39 -5.62 23.53
C GLU A 97 1.03 -4.93 23.30
N ILE A 98 0.98 -3.59 23.20
CA ILE A 98 -0.25 -2.81 22.90
C ILE A 98 -0.72 -2.93 21.43
N PHE A 99 0.00 -3.72 20.64
CA PHE A 99 -0.30 -4.12 19.26
C PHE A 99 -0.54 -5.63 19.11
N GLY A 100 -0.66 -6.35 20.24
CA GLY A 100 -1.00 -7.77 20.30
C GLY A 100 0.17 -8.71 20.04
N PHE A 101 1.36 -8.35 20.49
CA PHE A 101 2.54 -9.22 20.55
C PHE A 101 2.81 -9.69 21.99
N LEU A 102 3.54 -10.79 22.14
CA LEU A 102 4.02 -11.25 23.44
C LEU A 102 5.25 -10.45 23.90
N HIS A 103 5.53 -10.49 25.20
CA HIS A 103 6.63 -9.75 25.83
C HIS A 103 7.99 -10.07 25.21
N ASN A 104 8.69 -9.07 24.65
CA ASN A 104 9.92 -9.26 23.87
C ASN A 104 9.81 -10.19 22.63
N GLN A 105 8.61 -10.54 22.16
CA GLN A 105 8.43 -11.17 20.85
C GLN A 105 8.84 -10.23 19.72
N VAL A 106 8.65 -8.93 19.93
CA VAL A 106 9.12 -7.88 19.03
C VAL A 106 10.18 -7.08 19.76
N THR A 107 11.31 -6.84 19.09
CA THR A 107 12.37 -5.97 19.58
C THR A 107 12.40 -4.67 18.76
N PRO A 108 12.05 -3.52 19.36
CA PRO A 108 12.26 -2.22 18.75
C PRO A 108 13.73 -1.79 18.81
N PHE A 109 14.26 -1.22 17.74
CA PHE A 109 15.64 -0.72 17.63
C PHE A 109 15.77 0.34 16.53
N ASN A 110 16.96 0.88 16.30
CA ASN A 110 17.24 1.76 15.16
C ASN A 110 18.25 1.12 14.19
N ILE A 111 18.01 1.29 12.89
CA ILE A 111 18.98 1.08 11.80
C ILE A 111 19.51 2.45 11.37
N LYS A 112 20.79 2.58 11.02
CA LYS A 112 21.34 3.84 10.48
C LYS A 112 21.04 3.95 8.99
N SER A 113 20.48 5.08 8.55
CA SER A 113 20.30 5.36 7.12
C SER A 113 21.63 5.82 6.51
N ALA A 114 21.96 5.33 5.31
CA ALA A 114 23.19 5.68 4.58
C ALA A 114 23.27 7.17 4.24
N SER A 115 22.13 7.87 4.12
CA SER A 115 22.10 9.34 3.96
C SER A 115 22.11 10.11 5.29
N GLY A 116 22.41 9.45 6.41
CA GLY A 116 22.30 9.98 7.76
C GLY A 116 20.88 9.91 8.34
N GLY A 117 20.80 9.90 9.67
CA GLY A 117 19.57 9.71 10.43
C GLY A 117 19.33 8.26 10.86
N ASP A 118 18.33 8.09 11.71
CA ASP A 118 17.94 6.81 12.30
C ASP A 118 16.58 6.37 11.76
N LEU A 119 16.52 5.10 11.36
CA LEU A 119 15.31 4.40 10.92
C LEU A 119 14.82 3.51 12.05
N TYR A 120 13.65 3.84 12.58
CA TYR A 120 13.01 3.08 13.63
C TYR A 120 12.52 1.74 13.09
N ALA A 121 12.98 0.64 13.69
CA ALA A 121 12.79 -0.71 13.21
C ALA A 121 12.24 -1.64 14.30
N TRP A 122 11.47 -2.65 13.87
CA TRP A 122 10.97 -3.75 14.69
C TRP A 122 11.46 -5.07 14.07
N HIS A 123 12.15 -5.88 14.87
CA HIS A 123 12.38 -7.30 14.57
C HIS A 123 11.34 -8.15 15.29
N VAL A 124 10.64 -9.04 14.56
CA VAL A 124 9.55 -9.88 15.04
C VAL A 124 9.99 -11.34 15.04
N LEU A 125 9.90 -11.99 16.21
CA LEU A 125 10.16 -13.41 16.41
C LEU A 125 8.90 -14.25 16.10
N PRO A 126 9.01 -15.34 15.32
CA PRO A 126 7.87 -16.21 15.04
C PRO A 126 7.46 -17.02 16.28
N LEU A 127 6.19 -17.42 16.34
CA LEU A 127 5.53 -17.78 17.60
C LEU A 127 6.00 -19.11 18.21
N GLU A 128 6.37 -20.11 17.40
CA GLU A 128 6.88 -21.39 17.92
C GLU A 128 8.33 -21.22 18.42
N LEU A 129 9.16 -20.43 17.72
CA LEU A 129 10.49 -20.07 18.20
C LEU A 129 10.44 -19.21 19.47
N TYR A 130 9.45 -18.31 19.60
CA TYR A 130 9.15 -17.64 20.87
C TYR A 130 8.82 -18.66 21.97
N ARG A 131 7.90 -19.59 21.72
CA ARG A 131 7.46 -20.59 22.71
C ARG A 131 8.62 -21.47 23.22
N GLN A 132 9.58 -21.80 22.35
CA GLN A 132 10.78 -22.57 22.71
C GLN A 132 11.77 -21.79 23.60
N HIS A 133 11.70 -20.45 23.61
CA HIS A 133 12.64 -19.58 24.33
C HIS A 133 11.97 -18.63 25.34
N GLU A 134 10.66 -18.78 25.57
CA GLU A 134 9.80 -17.87 26.33
C GLU A 134 10.41 -17.44 27.66
N GLN A 135 10.87 -18.37 28.50
CA GLN A 135 11.44 -18.05 29.83
C GLN A 135 12.70 -17.18 29.74
N LYS A 136 13.49 -17.29 28.67
CA LYS A 136 14.64 -16.41 28.43
C LYS A 136 14.18 -15.04 27.91
N LEU A 137 13.19 -15.00 27.03
CA LEU A 137 12.63 -13.76 26.47
C LEU A 137 11.94 -12.90 27.54
N LEU A 138 11.18 -13.54 28.45
CA LEU A 138 10.58 -12.92 29.64
C LEU A 138 11.61 -12.38 30.66
N SER A 139 12.87 -12.84 30.59
CA SER A 139 13.96 -12.34 31.43
C SER A 139 14.77 -11.18 30.82
N GLN A 140 14.56 -10.86 29.53
CA GLN A 140 15.26 -9.74 28.88
C GLN A 140 14.58 -8.39 29.20
N PRO A 141 15.34 -7.27 29.28
CA PRO A 141 14.74 -5.94 29.44
C PRO A 141 13.75 -5.61 28.32
N SER A 142 12.59 -5.06 28.66
CA SER A 142 11.51 -4.78 27.71
C SER A 142 11.81 -3.57 26.80
N GLY A 143 11.17 -3.54 25.63
CA GLY A 143 11.15 -2.39 24.74
C GLY A 143 12.49 -2.12 24.03
N PHE A 144 12.74 -0.84 23.71
CA PHE A 144 13.79 -0.40 22.78
C PHE A 144 15.19 -0.93 23.11
N SER A 145 15.94 -1.34 22.09
CA SER A 145 17.36 -1.69 22.18
C SER A 145 18.23 -0.72 21.40
N SER A 146 19.21 -0.12 22.09
CA SER A 146 20.30 0.65 21.47
C SER A 146 21.30 -0.25 20.74
N ASP A 147 21.45 -1.49 21.19
CA ASP A 147 22.13 -2.57 20.46
C ASP A 147 21.16 -3.74 20.27
N ILE A 148 20.84 -4.04 19.02
CA ILE A 148 20.00 -5.18 18.63
C ILE A 148 20.75 -6.52 18.76
N THR A 149 22.08 -6.53 18.72
CA THR A 149 22.88 -7.78 18.66
C THR A 149 22.96 -8.53 19.99
N SER A 150 22.78 -7.83 21.12
CA SER A 150 22.61 -8.40 22.47
C SER A 150 21.26 -9.09 22.70
N ARG A 151 20.27 -8.92 21.80
CA ARG A 151 18.89 -9.41 22.00
C ARG A 151 18.73 -10.84 21.49
N LEU A 152 18.07 -11.68 22.27
CA LEU A 152 17.96 -13.12 21.97
C LEU A 152 17.21 -13.36 20.66
N GLY A 153 16.16 -12.57 20.35
CA GLY A 153 15.44 -12.69 19.09
C GLY A 153 16.32 -12.49 17.85
N PHE A 154 17.25 -11.53 17.90
CA PHE A 154 18.21 -11.29 16.82
C PHE A 154 19.27 -12.40 16.75
N GLN A 155 19.75 -12.90 17.89
CA GLN A 155 20.71 -14.00 17.94
C GLN A 155 20.12 -15.26 17.31
N LEU A 156 18.85 -15.58 17.61
CA LEU A 156 18.13 -16.69 16.99
C LEU A 156 17.98 -16.54 15.47
N LEU A 157 17.79 -15.31 14.96
CA LEU A 157 17.78 -15.04 13.50
C LEU A 157 19.16 -15.23 12.87
N ARG A 158 20.22 -14.73 13.50
CA ARG A 158 21.59 -14.72 12.96
C ARG A 158 22.23 -16.11 13.00
N ASP A 159 22.05 -16.83 14.11
CA ASP A 159 22.81 -18.05 14.44
C ASP A 159 22.14 -19.33 13.92
N ASP A 160 20.89 -19.26 13.47
CA ASP A 160 20.17 -20.35 12.80
C ASP A 160 20.41 -20.30 11.28
N PRO A 161 21.05 -21.32 10.67
CA PRO A 161 21.32 -21.35 9.24
C PRO A 161 20.04 -21.54 8.39
N GLU A 162 18.94 -22.01 8.98
CA GLU A 162 17.66 -22.25 8.30
C GLU A 162 16.65 -21.10 8.50
N ALA A 163 16.97 -20.11 9.35
CA ALA A 163 16.10 -18.95 9.58
C ALA A 163 15.94 -18.11 8.32
N ILE A 164 14.75 -17.53 8.15
CA ILE A 164 14.36 -16.75 6.98
C ILE A 164 13.98 -15.34 7.45
N LEU A 165 14.48 -14.33 6.76
CA LEU A 165 14.14 -12.95 7.05
C LEU A 165 13.20 -12.38 5.98
N VAL A 166 11.95 -12.17 6.36
CA VAL A 166 11.01 -11.39 5.55
C VAL A 166 11.20 -9.91 5.91
N VAL A 167 11.76 -9.13 4.99
CA VAL A 167 11.87 -7.67 5.13
C VAL A 167 10.60 -7.05 4.56
N HIS A 168 9.85 -6.31 5.39
CA HIS A 168 8.58 -5.70 5.03
C HIS A 168 8.73 -4.21 4.70
N PHE A 169 8.38 -3.86 3.45
CA PHE A 169 8.31 -2.49 2.92
C PHE A 169 6.85 -2.01 2.91
N HIS A 170 6.53 -1.06 3.77
CA HIS A 170 5.14 -0.70 4.07
C HIS A 170 4.52 0.33 3.10
N GLY A 171 3.19 0.36 2.99
CA GLY A 171 2.44 1.34 2.19
C GLY A 171 2.48 2.77 2.75
N ALA A 172 1.78 3.69 2.08
CA ALA A 172 1.64 5.08 2.54
C ALA A 172 0.92 5.18 3.90
N GLY A 173 1.17 6.27 4.61
CA GLY A 173 0.71 6.54 5.98
C GLY A 173 1.26 5.58 7.04
N GLY A 174 0.82 5.80 8.27
CA GLY A 174 1.05 4.89 9.38
C GLY A 174 2.48 4.87 9.95
N THR A 175 2.74 3.78 10.64
CA THR A 175 3.95 3.39 11.37
C THR A 175 4.06 1.85 11.35
N VAL A 176 5.15 1.26 11.85
CA VAL A 176 5.25 -0.20 12.07
C VAL A 176 4.09 -0.79 12.90
N GLY A 177 3.48 -0.01 13.80
CA GLY A 177 2.35 -0.42 14.64
C GLY A 177 0.95 -0.26 14.02
N SER A 178 0.82 0.24 12.79
CA SER A 178 -0.47 0.76 12.29
C SER A 178 -1.37 -0.28 11.62
N GLY A 179 -2.65 -0.31 12.00
CA GLY A 179 -3.71 -1.05 11.29
C GLY A 179 -3.45 -2.55 11.16
N TYR A 180 -3.54 -3.07 9.95
CA TYR A 180 -3.38 -4.50 9.65
C TYR A 180 -1.92 -4.98 9.56
N ARG A 181 -0.94 -4.09 9.75
CA ARG A 181 0.50 -4.43 9.73
C ARG A 181 0.88 -5.46 10.80
N CYS A 182 0.46 -5.27 12.05
CA CYS A 182 0.77 -6.22 13.12
C CYS A 182 0.13 -7.62 12.94
N PRO A 183 -1.15 -7.72 12.51
CA PRO A 183 -1.72 -8.98 11.99
C PRO A 183 -0.92 -9.60 10.84
N ASN A 184 -0.49 -8.82 9.85
CA ASN A 184 0.35 -9.29 8.74
C ASN A 184 1.66 -9.91 9.23
N TYR A 185 2.40 -9.27 10.15
CA TYR A 185 3.66 -9.83 10.66
C TYR A 185 3.46 -11.21 11.30
N ARG A 186 2.37 -11.38 12.07
CA ARG A 186 2.00 -12.67 12.66
C ARG A 186 1.60 -13.69 11.59
N ALA A 187 0.88 -13.28 10.55
CA ALA A 187 0.49 -14.14 9.43
C ALA A 187 1.69 -14.59 8.58
N LEU A 188 2.65 -13.70 8.31
CA LEU A 188 3.91 -14.02 7.61
C LEU A 188 4.73 -15.05 8.40
N SER A 189 4.99 -14.76 9.67
CA SER A 189 5.70 -15.68 10.57
C SER A 189 5.02 -17.04 10.73
N ALA A 190 3.69 -17.12 10.65
CA ALA A 190 2.96 -18.38 10.76
C ALA A 190 3.22 -19.38 9.62
N GLY A 191 3.82 -18.96 8.49
CA GLY A 191 4.13 -19.86 7.37
C GLY A 191 5.20 -20.92 7.69
N ARG A 192 6.19 -20.56 8.52
CA ARG A 192 7.12 -21.48 9.20
C ARG A 192 7.37 -20.89 10.59
N PRO A 193 6.57 -21.26 11.62
CA PRO A 193 6.52 -20.56 12.91
C PRO A 193 7.79 -20.74 13.76
N ASP A 194 8.71 -21.59 13.31
CA ASP A 194 10.04 -21.85 13.83
C ASP A 194 11.16 -21.12 13.07
N LYS A 195 10.91 -20.59 11.85
CA LYS A 195 11.97 -20.02 10.97
C LYS A 195 11.70 -18.64 10.35
N ILE A 196 10.46 -18.20 10.12
CA ILE A 196 10.20 -16.92 9.43
C ILE A 196 10.14 -15.75 10.41
N HIS A 197 11.25 -15.03 10.51
CA HIS A 197 11.32 -13.74 11.18
C HIS A 197 10.80 -12.63 10.25
N VAL A 198 10.24 -11.57 10.83
CA VAL A 198 9.88 -10.35 10.08
C VAL A 198 10.71 -9.16 10.57
N LEU A 199 11.31 -8.43 9.64
CA LEU A 199 11.91 -7.12 9.88
C LEU A 199 11.04 -6.06 9.21
N THR A 200 10.66 -5.02 9.95
CA THR A 200 9.92 -3.88 9.43
C THR A 200 10.48 -2.59 10.00
N PHE A 201 10.28 -1.47 9.32
CA PHE A 201 10.78 -0.16 9.74
C PHE A 201 9.83 0.96 9.29
N ASP A 202 9.92 2.11 9.97
CA ASP A 202 9.35 3.37 9.50
C ASP A 202 10.35 4.02 8.52
N TYR A 203 9.91 4.44 7.33
CA TYR A 203 10.74 5.29 6.45
C TYR A 203 10.97 6.69 7.05
N ARG A 204 11.97 7.46 6.57
CA ARG A 204 12.20 8.84 7.03
C ARG A 204 10.92 9.69 7.06
N GLY A 205 10.64 10.32 8.19
CA GLY A 205 9.45 11.15 8.41
C GLY A 205 8.14 10.40 8.65
N PHE A 206 8.14 9.06 8.65
CA PHE A 206 7.06 8.23 9.18
C PHE A 206 7.34 7.87 10.64
N GLY A 207 6.27 7.67 11.43
CA GLY A 207 6.35 7.17 12.82
C GLY A 207 7.42 7.81 13.69
N ARG A 208 8.49 7.06 13.98
CA ARG A 208 9.62 7.50 14.81
C ARG A 208 10.91 7.77 14.02
N SER A 209 10.93 7.57 12.71
CA SER A 209 12.08 7.82 11.86
C SER A 209 12.22 9.31 11.50
N SER A 210 13.41 9.86 11.73
CA SER A 210 13.68 11.28 11.52
C SER A 210 13.61 11.71 10.04
N GLY A 211 13.33 12.98 9.77
CA GLY A 211 13.43 13.60 8.44
C GLY A 211 12.09 13.79 7.72
N THR A 212 12.16 13.92 6.39
CA THR A 212 11.00 14.15 5.50
C THR A 212 11.07 13.15 4.35
N PRO A 213 9.95 12.49 3.96
CA PRO A 213 9.97 11.53 2.88
C PRO A 213 10.16 12.18 1.50
N SER A 214 10.84 11.45 0.61
CA SER A 214 10.96 11.72 -0.83
C SER A 214 11.27 10.42 -1.57
N GLU A 215 11.17 10.39 -2.90
CA GLU A 215 11.32 9.16 -3.70
C GLU A 215 12.69 8.52 -3.48
N SER A 216 13.76 9.30 -3.71
CA SER A 216 15.13 8.90 -3.41
C SER A 216 15.37 8.56 -1.93
N GLY A 217 14.72 9.25 -1.01
CA GLY A 217 14.90 9.06 0.43
C GLY A 217 14.40 7.70 0.91
N LEU A 218 13.19 7.31 0.49
CA LEU A 218 12.62 6.01 0.81
C LEU A 218 13.42 4.85 0.18
N ILE A 219 13.99 5.06 -1.01
CA ILE A 219 14.89 4.10 -1.66
C ILE A 219 16.19 3.95 -0.84
N PHE A 220 16.85 5.04 -0.45
CA PHE A 220 18.05 4.97 0.41
C PHE A 220 17.77 4.32 1.77
N ASP A 221 16.60 4.57 2.37
CA ASP A 221 16.22 3.93 3.63
C ASP A 221 16.04 2.42 3.47
N ALA A 222 15.35 1.99 2.42
CA ALA A 222 15.15 0.58 2.10
C ALA A 222 16.46 -0.16 1.78
N LEU A 223 17.36 0.48 1.03
CA LEU A 223 18.71 -0.03 0.79
C LEU A 223 19.47 -0.19 2.11
N SER A 224 19.45 0.83 2.99
CA SER A 224 20.12 0.78 4.30
C SER A 224 19.62 -0.38 5.18
N VAL A 225 18.34 -0.73 5.09
CA VAL A 225 17.73 -1.84 5.85
C VAL A 225 18.12 -3.21 5.26
N VAL A 226 18.20 -3.33 3.93
CA VAL A 226 18.69 -4.57 3.28
C VAL A 226 20.19 -4.73 3.47
N GLU A 227 20.98 -3.66 3.39
CA GLU A 227 22.40 -3.67 3.76
C GLU A 227 22.59 -4.03 5.24
N TRP A 228 21.73 -3.58 6.16
CA TRP A 228 21.76 -4.02 7.55
C TRP A 228 21.50 -5.54 7.68
N ALA A 229 20.55 -6.09 6.91
CA ALA A 229 20.27 -7.53 6.92
C ALA A 229 21.47 -8.36 6.40
N LEU A 230 22.08 -7.92 5.30
CA LEU A 230 23.26 -8.55 4.70
C LEU A 230 24.52 -8.39 5.56
N ASN A 231 24.78 -7.19 6.08
CA ASN A 231 26.07 -6.83 6.67
C ASN A 231 26.12 -6.84 8.20
N VAL A 232 25.00 -6.67 8.89
CA VAL A 232 24.92 -6.67 10.37
C VAL A 232 24.24 -7.94 10.88
N ALA A 233 23.07 -8.30 10.32
CA ALA A 233 22.40 -9.57 10.65
C ALA A 233 23.04 -10.80 9.96
N LYS A 234 23.92 -10.58 8.97
CA LYS A 234 24.66 -11.63 8.22
C LYS A 234 23.76 -12.69 7.57
N ILE A 235 22.55 -12.30 7.17
CA ILE A 235 21.61 -13.19 6.49
C ILE A 235 21.97 -13.25 5.00
N PRO A 236 22.22 -14.43 4.41
CA PRO A 236 22.46 -14.58 2.97
C PRO A 236 21.26 -14.08 2.14
N PRO A 237 21.47 -13.53 0.93
CA PRO A 237 20.39 -13.12 0.03
C PRO A 237 19.34 -14.21 -0.22
N SER A 238 19.78 -15.48 -0.35
CA SER A 238 18.94 -16.67 -0.49
C SER A 238 18.09 -17.05 0.74
N ARG A 239 18.22 -16.32 1.85
CA ARG A 239 17.35 -16.40 3.03
C ARG A 239 16.57 -15.10 3.32
N ILE A 240 16.66 -14.11 2.43
CA ILE A 240 15.94 -12.83 2.52
C ILE A 240 14.80 -12.82 1.49
N ILE A 241 13.58 -12.54 1.94
CA ILE A 241 12.41 -12.28 1.09
C ILE A 241 11.99 -10.82 1.31
N ILE A 242 11.85 -10.03 0.23
CA ILE A 242 11.34 -8.65 0.34
C ILE A 242 9.82 -8.65 0.11
N TYR A 243 9.07 -8.64 1.21
CA TYR A 243 7.62 -8.49 1.20
C TYR A 243 7.23 -7.01 1.20
N SER A 244 6.17 -6.64 0.48
CA SER A 244 5.83 -5.23 0.28
C SER A 244 4.36 -4.97 -0.04
N GLN A 245 3.87 -3.79 0.31
CA GLN A 245 2.48 -3.37 0.07
C GLN A 245 2.41 -1.92 -0.44
N SER A 246 1.53 -1.67 -1.42
CA SER A 246 1.19 -0.31 -1.90
C SER A 246 2.47 0.47 -2.26
N LEU A 247 2.68 1.69 -1.73
CA LEU A 247 3.92 2.47 -1.87
C LEU A 247 5.21 1.61 -1.78
N GLY A 248 5.27 0.68 -0.83
CA GLY A 248 6.42 -0.20 -0.61
C GLY A 248 6.75 -1.12 -1.78
N THR A 249 5.83 -1.38 -2.72
CA THR A 249 6.13 -2.20 -3.91
C THR A 249 7.04 -1.46 -4.90
N ALA A 250 6.85 -0.15 -5.07
CA ALA A 250 7.73 0.67 -5.91
C ALA A 250 9.12 0.81 -5.27
N VAL A 251 9.18 0.92 -3.94
CA VAL A 251 10.43 0.85 -3.17
C VAL A 251 11.13 -0.51 -3.37
N ASN A 252 10.37 -1.61 -3.34
CA ASN A 252 10.89 -2.97 -3.53
C ASN A 252 11.55 -3.14 -4.91
N MET A 253 10.90 -2.65 -5.97
CA MET A 253 11.45 -2.73 -7.33
C MET A 253 12.66 -1.81 -7.55
N ALA A 254 12.74 -0.66 -6.86
CA ALA A 254 13.94 0.17 -6.85
C ALA A 254 15.13 -0.51 -6.14
N VAL A 255 14.87 -1.25 -5.06
CA VAL A 255 15.89 -2.06 -4.36
C VAL A 255 16.33 -3.25 -5.21
N ALA A 256 15.39 -3.95 -5.86
CA ALA A 256 15.69 -5.05 -6.76
C ALA A 256 16.54 -4.61 -7.96
N GLU A 257 16.18 -3.50 -8.61
CA GLU A 257 16.99 -2.87 -9.67
C GLU A 257 18.40 -2.54 -9.16
N HIS A 258 18.52 -1.85 -8.02
CA HIS A 258 19.80 -1.45 -7.49
C HIS A 258 20.75 -2.63 -7.27
N PHE A 259 20.26 -3.73 -6.67
CA PHE A 259 21.06 -4.92 -6.40
C PHE A 259 21.32 -5.80 -7.64
N ALA A 260 20.44 -5.77 -8.64
CA ALA A 260 20.62 -6.48 -9.91
C ALA A 260 21.65 -5.80 -10.83
N LEU A 261 21.84 -4.48 -10.71
CA LEU A 261 22.76 -3.67 -11.54
C LEU A 261 24.17 -3.50 -10.92
N GLN A 262 24.49 -4.17 -9.82
CA GLN A 262 25.85 -4.17 -9.24
C GLN A 262 26.81 -5.06 -10.06
N GLU A 263 28.13 -4.80 -9.97
CA GLU A 263 29.17 -5.62 -10.63
C GLU A 263 29.11 -7.11 -10.22
N SER A 264 28.60 -7.39 -9.03
CA SER A 264 28.21 -8.73 -8.57
C SER A 264 26.72 -8.69 -8.19
N PRO A 265 25.81 -9.03 -9.11
CA PRO A 265 24.37 -8.94 -8.87
C PRO A 265 23.92 -9.77 -7.67
N ILE A 266 23.14 -9.16 -6.77
CA ILE A 266 22.57 -9.83 -5.60
C ILE A 266 21.12 -10.24 -5.90
N VAL A 267 20.87 -11.54 -5.92
CA VAL A 267 19.54 -12.13 -6.09
C VAL A 267 19.02 -12.60 -4.73
N PHE A 268 17.84 -12.11 -4.35
CA PHE A 268 17.15 -12.48 -3.10
C PHE A 268 16.29 -13.74 -3.28
N ALA A 269 15.89 -14.38 -2.18
CA ALA A 269 15.04 -15.58 -2.22
C ALA A 269 13.66 -15.31 -2.87
N GLY A 270 13.19 -14.07 -2.86
CA GLY A 270 12.02 -13.65 -3.62
C GLY A 270 11.52 -12.24 -3.28
N HIS A 271 10.74 -11.67 -4.18
CA HIS A 271 10.06 -10.39 -3.99
C HIS A 271 8.54 -10.61 -4.04
N VAL A 272 7.80 -10.11 -3.05
CA VAL A 272 6.34 -10.29 -2.96
C VAL A 272 5.66 -8.92 -2.91
N LEU A 273 4.85 -8.63 -3.93
CA LEU A 273 4.25 -7.33 -4.19
C LEU A 273 2.73 -7.39 -3.94
N THR A 274 2.27 -6.80 -2.84
CA THR A 274 0.84 -6.79 -2.47
C THR A 274 0.16 -5.50 -2.91
N ALA A 275 -0.85 -5.64 -3.78
CA ALA A 275 -1.56 -4.52 -4.41
C ALA A 275 -0.60 -3.44 -4.97
N PRO A 276 0.31 -3.82 -5.90
CA PRO A 276 1.25 -2.89 -6.50
C PRO A 276 0.55 -1.86 -7.40
N PHE A 277 1.27 -0.76 -7.64
CA PHE A 277 0.90 0.33 -8.54
C PHE A 277 2.09 0.67 -9.43
N VAL A 278 1.83 1.27 -10.61
CA VAL A 278 2.88 1.54 -11.60
C VAL A 278 3.55 2.90 -11.42
N ASP A 279 2.79 3.98 -11.21
CA ASP A 279 3.35 5.26 -10.77
C ASP A 279 2.36 6.12 -9.99
N VAL A 280 2.89 7.10 -9.25
CA VAL A 280 2.07 8.01 -8.43
C VAL A 280 1.23 8.95 -9.30
N VAL A 281 1.68 9.33 -10.50
CA VAL A 281 0.90 10.22 -11.40
C VAL A 281 -0.44 9.57 -11.79
N THR A 282 -0.41 8.26 -12.04
CA THR A 282 -1.54 7.36 -12.34
C THR A 282 -2.37 7.06 -11.10
N LEU A 283 -1.74 6.99 -9.93
CA LEU A 283 -2.46 6.97 -8.65
C LEU A 283 -3.26 8.25 -8.47
N VAL A 284 -2.67 9.46 -8.52
CA VAL A 284 -3.40 10.70 -8.19
C VAL A 284 -4.45 11.07 -9.25
N SER A 285 -4.33 10.66 -10.51
CA SER A 285 -5.38 10.84 -11.53
C SER A 285 -6.64 10.02 -11.22
N THR A 286 -6.48 8.83 -10.61
CA THR A 286 -7.57 7.92 -10.23
C THR A 286 -7.98 8.01 -8.76
N TYR A 287 -7.14 8.59 -7.89
CA TYR A 287 -7.25 8.56 -6.43
C TYR A 287 -8.51 9.25 -5.93
N ARG A 288 -9.40 8.45 -5.33
CA ARG A 288 -10.62 8.93 -4.69
C ARG A 288 -10.42 9.14 -3.19
N VAL A 289 -10.46 10.39 -2.75
CA VAL A 289 -10.51 10.72 -1.32
C VAL A 289 -11.76 10.06 -0.73
N ALA A 290 -11.58 9.31 0.36
CA ALA A 290 -12.61 8.49 1.01
C ALA A 290 -13.39 7.55 0.06
N GLY A 291 -12.81 7.15 -1.08
CA GLY A 291 -13.47 6.32 -2.10
C GLY A 291 -14.53 7.03 -2.96
N THR A 292 -14.89 8.27 -2.62
CA THR A 292 -16.02 9.00 -3.23
C THR A 292 -15.61 10.01 -4.30
N PHE A 293 -14.60 10.86 -4.05
CA PHE A 293 -14.26 11.98 -4.94
C PHE A 293 -12.85 11.87 -5.55
N PRO A 294 -12.70 11.69 -6.88
CA PRO A 294 -11.39 11.62 -7.55
C PRO A 294 -10.72 13.00 -7.57
N LEU A 295 -9.61 13.17 -6.82
CA LEU A 295 -9.10 14.50 -6.47
C LEU A 295 -8.63 15.31 -7.68
N LEU A 296 -7.96 14.66 -8.64
CA LEU A 296 -7.58 15.26 -9.91
C LEU A 296 -8.53 14.89 -11.06
N GLY A 297 -9.63 14.17 -10.81
CA GLY A 297 -10.53 13.67 -11.84
C GLY A 297 -11.13 14.74 -12.78
N PRO A 298 -11.53 15.92 -12.30
CA PRO A 298 -11.93 17.04 -13.15
C PRO A 298 -10.77 17.60 -14.01
N VAL A 299 -9.57 17.69 -13.43
CA VAL A 299 -8.36 18.24 -14.09
C VAL A 299 -7.79 17.28 -15.13
N ALA A 300 -7.80 15.98 -14.89
CA ALA A 300 -7.30 14.96 -15.80
C ALA A 300 -8.04 14.95 -17.16
N LYS A 301 -9.28 15.45 -17.20
CA LYS A 301 -10.06 15.66 -18.44
C LYS A 301 -9.60 16.88 -19.26
N VAL A 302 -8.83 17.79 -18.66
CA VAL A 302 -8.33 19.01 -19.31
C VAL A 302 -6.83 18.83 -19.58
N THR A 303 -6.52 18.13 -20.67
CA THR A 303 -5.17 17.64 -21.01
C THR A 303 -4.07 18.70 -20.91
N ILE A 304 -4.35 19.95 -21.27
CA ILE A 304 -3.40 21.07 -21.18
C ILE A 304 -3.08 21.39 -19.71
N LEU A 305 -4.10 21.51 -18.85
CA LEU A 305 -3.94 21.81 -17.43
C LEU A 305 -3.30 20.64 -16.68
N PHE A 306 -3.68 19.41 -17.00
CA PHE A 306 -3.05 18.20 -16.47
C PHE A 306 -1.56 18.13 -16.84
N ASN A 307 -1.20 18.35 -18.11
CA ASN A 307 0.19 18.36 -18.56
C ASN A 307 1.01 19.54 -18.02
N TYR A 308 0.36 20.66 -17.66
CA TYR A 308 1.01 21.76 -16.93
C TYR A 308 1.30 21.36 -15.48
N LEU A 309 0.29 20.91 -14.74
CA LEU A 309 0.42 20.53 -13.32
C LEU A 309 1.38 19.33 -13.13
N ARG A 310 1.39 18.37 -14.07
CA ARG A 310 2.32 17.22 -14.06
C ARG A 310 3.79 17.63 -13.97
N ARG A 311 4.18 18.80 -14.50
CA ARG A 311 5.56 19.32 -14.44
C ARG A 311 6.03 19.66 -13.02
N TYR A 312 5.11 19.84 -12.09
CA TYR A 312 5.41 20.18 -10.70
C TYR A 312 5.46 18.94 -9.79
N ILE A 313 4.98 17.78 -10.23
CA ILE A 313 5.03 16.53 -9.44
C ILE A 313 6.49 16.11 -9.30
N LYS A 314 7.03 16.21 -8.08
CA LYS A 314 8.44 15.94 -7.80
C LYS A 314 8.74 14.46 -7.65
N ASP A 315 8.04 13.80 -6.72
CA ASP A 315 8.18 12.37 -6.46
C ASP A 315 7.13 11.65 -7.33
N THR A 316 7.58 10.98 -8.38
CA THR A 316 6.71 10.36 -9.40
C THR A 316 6.49 8.87 -9.16
N TRP A 317 7.38 8.23 -8.40
CA TRP A 317 7.45 6.79 -8.17
C TRP A 317 7.36 6.03 -9.48
N SER A 318 8.34 6.28 -10.35
CA SER A 318 8.32 5.82 -11.73
C SER A 318 8.68 4.33 -11.84
N THR A 319 7.88 3.47 -11.23
CA THR A 319 7.94 2.01 -11.42
C THR A 319 7.66 1.64 -12.88
N LYS A 320 7.20 2.59 -13.73
CA LYS A 320 7.16 2.42 -15.19
C LYS A 320 8.53 2.42 -15.89
N ASP A 321 9.49 3.23 -15.44
CA ASP A 321 10.82 3.26 -16.09
C ASP A 321 11.65 2.03 -15.69
N ARG A 322 11.14 1.29 -14.69
CA ARG A 322 11.60 -0.04 -14.24
C ARG A 322 10.76 -1.18 -14.84
N ILE A 323 9.42 -1.04 -14.86
CA ILE A 323 8.39 -2.07 -15.10
C ILE A 323 7.04 -1.49 -15.67
N ALA A 324 7.07 -0.52 -16.60
CA ALA A 324 6.04 -0.31 -17.65
C ALA A 324 4.79 0.62 -17.49
N SER A 325 3.58 0.09 -17.22
CA SER A 325 2.26 0.76 -17.50
C SER A 325 1.08 0.04 -16.82
N TYR A 326 -0.19 0.50 -16.66
CA TYR A 326 -0.86 1.81 -16.44
C TYR A 326 -2.35 1.59 -15.98
N ASP A 327 -2.90 2.46 -15.11
CA ASP A 327 -4.26 2.46 -14.48
C ASP A 327 -4.62 1.44 -13.36
N ILE A 328 -5.01 1.95 -12.17
CA ILE A 328 -5.26 1.19 -10.92
C ILE A 328 -6.74 0.79 -10.71
N PRO A 329 -7.19 -0.29 -11.35
CA PRO A 329 -7.96 -1.33 -10.64
C PRO A 329 -7.12 -2.59 -10.33
N TRP A 330 -7.76 -3.73 -10.00
CA TRP A 330 -7.08 -5.04 -9.97
C TRP A 330 -6.51 -5.46 -11.34
N THR A 331 -6.97 -4.82 -12.43
CA THR A 331 -6.50 -4.98 -13.81
C THR A 331 -5.07 -4.47 -14.05
N HIS A 332 -4.45 -3.87 -13.03
CA HIS A 332 -3.08 -3.36 -13.07
C HIS A 332 -2.03 -4.47 -12.94
N THR A 333 -2.28 -5.49 -12.11
CA THR A 333 -1.40 -6.66 -11.92
C THR A 333 -1.06 -7.34 -13.26
N PRO A 334 -2.02 -7.52 -14.20
CA PRO A 334 -1.76 -7.92 -15.57
C PRO A 334 -0.60 -7.26 -16.31
N GLN A 335 -0.39 -5.97 -16.09
CA GLN A 335 0.61 -5.21 -16.83
C GLN A 335 1.98 -5.33 -16.15
N LEU A 336 2.05 -5.23 -14.82
CA LEU A 336 3.27 -5.50 -14.07
C LEU A 336 3.80 -6.93 -14.38
N PHE A 337 2.89 -7.90 -14.47
CA PHE A 337 3.17 -9.26 -14.91
C PHE A 337 3.63 -9.33 -16.37
N TRP A 338 3.03 -8.56 -17.28
CA TRP A 338 3.51 -8.44 -18.67
C TRP A 338 4.94 -7.93 -18.76
N HIS A 339 5.26 -6.85 -18.06
CA HIS A 339 6.59 -6.23 -18.11
C HIS A 339 7.66 -7.13 -17.50
N ALA A 340 7.37 -7.84 -16.41
CA ALA A 340 8.25 -8.86 -15.86
C ALA A 340 8.52 -10.00 -16.86
N ILE A 341 7.48 -10.50 -17.56
CA ILE A 341 7.65 -11.53 -18.61
C ILE A 341 8.43 -10.99 -19.81
N ASN A 342 8.11 -9.78 -20.27
CA ASN A 342 8.74 -9.14 -21.42
C ASN A 342 10.25 -8.93 -21.20
N ALA A 343 10.66 -8.56 -19.98
CA ALA A 343 12.07 -8.49 -19.58
C ALA A 343 12.80 -9.85 -19.62
N THR A 344 12.07 -10.97 -19.53
CA THR A 344 12.61 -12.34 -19.63
C THR A 344 12.41 -13.00 -21.00
N THR A 345 11.81 -12.30 -21.98
CA THR A 345 11.49 -12.85 -23.31
C THR A 345 12.43 -12.26 -24.37
N PRO A 346 13.35 -13.02 -24.98
CA PRO A 346 14.41 -12.45 -25.84
C PRO A 346 13.95 -11.65 -27.07
N THR A 347 12.75 -11.93 -27.58
CA THR A 347 12.12 -11.20 -28.71
C THR A 347 11.17 -10.10 -28.25
N GLY A 348 10.94 -9.96 -26.94
CA GLY A 348 9.74 -9.38 -26.37
C GLY A 348 8.48 -10.21 -26.64
N ILE A 349 7.38 -9.79 -26.02
CA ILE A 349 6.02 -10.28 -26.23
C ILE A 349 5.05 -9.09 -26.17
N SER A 350 4.01 -9.05 -27.00
CA SER A 350 3.02 -7.94 -26.92
C SER A 350 2.02 -8.15 -25.77
N PHE A 351 1.44 -7.06 -25.24
CA PHE A 351 0.47 -7.14 -24.14
C PHE A 351 -0.78 -7.94 -24.53
N GLU A 352 -1.29 -7.76 -25.76
CA GLU A 352 -2.46 -8.48 -26.27
C GLU A 352 -2.19 -9.98 -26.47
N GLU A 353 -1.02 -10.33 -27.01
CA GLU A 353 -0.54 -11.70 -27.13
C GLU A 353 -0.38 -12.38 -25.77
N LEU A 354 0.19 -11.68 -24.78
CA LEU A 354 0.27 -12.23 -23.43
C LEU A 354 -1.12 -12.40 -22.81
N GLU A 355 -2.06 -11.46 -22.93
CA GLU A 355 -3.43 -11.67 -22.43
C GLU A 355 -4.13 -12.85 -23.14
N GLN A 356 -3.84 -13.11 -24.42
CA GLN A 356 -4.30 -14.33 -25.11
C GLN A 356 -3.66 -15.62 -24.59
N LEU A 357 -2.38 -15.59 -24.18
CA LEU A 357 -1.74 -16.72 -23.49
C LEU A 357 -2.30 -16.89 -22.07
N LYS A 358 -2.51 -15.80 -21.34
CA LYS A 358 -3.09 -15.79 -20.00
C LYS A 358 -4.52 -16.32 -20.00
N ALA A 359 -5.33 -16.00 -21.00
CA ALA A 359 -6.67 -16.58 -21.16
C ALA A 359 -6.66 -18.12 -21.32
N LYS A 360 -5.54 -18.72 -21.74
CA LYS A 360 -5.36 -20.17 -21.91
C LYS A 360 -4.65 -20.84 -20.71
N ALA A 361 -3.78 -20.12 -20.02
CA ALA A 361 -2.92 -20.64 -18.95
C ALA A 361 -3.34 -20.24 -17.52
N ARG A 362 -4.27 -19.28 -17.37
CA ARG A 362 -4.83 -18.87 -16.06
C ARG A 362 -5.73 -19.98 -15.50
N VAL A 363 -5.45 -20.38 -14.26
CA VAL A 363 -6.28 -21.32 -13.49
C VAL A 363 -7.27 -20.51 -12.64
N ASP A 364 -8.57 -20.76 -12.80
CA ASP A 364 -9.59 -20.22 -11.89
C ASP A 364 -9.69 -21.12 -10.65
N HIS A 365 -9.51 -20.54 -9.46
CA HIS A 365 -9.69 -21.20 -8.16
C HIS A 365 -11.10 -20.94 -7.58
N GLY A 366 -12.08 -20.64 -8.43
CA GLY A 366 -13.46 -20.40 -8.01
C GLY A 366 -13.53 -19.16 -7.10
N PRO A 367 -14.16 -19.23 -5.91
CA PRO A 367 -14.25 -18.11 -4.98
C PRO A 367 -12.90 -17.53 -4.53
N ALA A 368 -11.80 -18.28 -4.59
CA ALA A 368 -10.49 -17.78 -4.15
C ALA A 368 -9.89 -16.73 -5.11
N GLY A 369 -10.34 -16.67 -6.37
CA GLY A 369 -9.72 -15.84 -7.41
C GLY A 369 -9.11 -16.67 -8.52
N SER A 370 -8.07 -16.15 -9.18
CA SER A 370 -7.36 -16.83 -10.25
C SER A 370 -5.86 -16.63 -10.18
N VAL A 371 -5.10 -17.59 -10.70
CA VAL A 371 -3.64 -17.57 -10.76
C VAL A 371 -3.17 -17.74 -12.21
N ILE A 372 -2.03 -17.13 -12.55
CA ILE A 372 -1.13 -17.68 -13.57
C ILE A 372 0.31 -17.68 -13.06
N GLU A 373 1.04 -18.74 -13.41
CA GLU A 373 2.50 -18.81 -13.30
C GLU A 373 3.14 -18.77 -14.69
N TRP A 374 4.23 -18.04 -14.81
CA TRP A 374 5.12 -18.04 -15.96
C TRP A 374 6.51 -18.49 -15.50
N LYS A 375 7.00 -19.58 -16.09
CA LYS A 375 8.29 -20.17 -15.74
C LYS A 375 9.36 -19.64 -16.70
N THR A 376 10.53 -19.35 -16.16
CA THR A 376 11.72 -18.93 -16.92
C THR A 376 12.91 -19.77 -16.48
N ASP A 377 14.02 -19.71 -17.22
CA ASP A 377 15.27 -20.38 -16.85
C ASP A 377 15.91 -19.79 -15.57
N HIS A 378 15.28 -18.77 -14.96
CA HIS A 378 15.74 -18.04 -13.78
C HIS A 378 14.69 -17.98 -12.65
N GLY A 379 13.57 -18.71 -12.76
CA GLY A 379 12.57 -18.83 -11.69
C GLY A 379 11.12 -18.84 -12.16
N ILE A 380 10.22 -18.33 -11.30
CA ILE A 380 8.77 -18.29 -11.56
C ILE A 380 8.23 -16.88 -11.28
N ILE A 381 7.59 -16.29 -12.28
CA ILE A 381 6.79 -15.08 -12.16
C ILE A 381 5.34 -15.51 -11.91
N ARG A 382 4.68 -15.01 -10.86
CA ARG A 382 3.31 -15.41 -10.49
C ARG A 382 2.38 -14.22 -10.31
N GLU A 383 1.27 -14.22 -11.05
CA GLU A 383 0.11 -13.33 -10.84
C GLU A 383 -0.96 -14.12 -10.08
N GLU A 384 -1.50 -13.55 -8.99
CA GLU A 384 -2.61 -14.14 -8.23
C GLU A 384 -3.62 -13.03 -7.89
N ILE A 385 -4.78 -13.06 -8.53
CA ILE A 385 -5.84 -12.04 -8.46
C ILE A 385 -7.01 -12.60 -7.64
N LEU A 386 -7.23 -12.07 -6.44
CA LEU A 386 -8.29 -12.54 -5.54
C LEU A 386 -9.65 -11.93 -5.90
N LYS A 387 -10.73 -12.71 -5.75
CA LYS A 387 -12.11 -12.19 -5.83
C LYS A 387 -12.57 -11.50 -4.54
N TYR A 388 -11.88 -11.70 -3.42
CA TYR A 388 -12.20 -11.13 -2.11
C TYR A 388 -10.94 -10.71 -1.32
N GLY A 389 -11.08 -9.68 -0.49
CA GLY A 389 -10.02 -9.09 0.33
C GLY A 389 -9.93 -7.59 0.14
N LEU A 390 -9.98 -6.81 1.23
CA LEU A 390 -9.76 -5.37 1.19
C LEU A 390 -8.26 -5.05 1.14
N HIS A 391 -7.89 -3.90 0.57
CA HIS A 391 -6.50 -3.52 0.27
C HIS A 391 -5.50 -3.69 1.42
N ASP A 392 -5.88 -3.35 2.66
CA ASP A 392 -5.01 -3.54 3.83
C ASP A 392 -5.23 -4.88 4.53
N VAL A 393 -6.43 -5.47 4.43
CA VAL A 393 -6.79 -6.73 5.09
C VAL A 393 -6.12 -7.93 4.41
N ILE A 394 -6.01 -7.89 3.08
CA ILE A 394 -5.36 -8.93 2.27
C ILE A 394 -3.93 -9.26 2.74
N MET A 395 -3.22 -8.29 3.33
CA MET A 395 -1.87 -8.48 3.90
C MET A 395 -1.85 -9.58 4.98
N ALA A 396 -2.94 -9.78 5.72
CA ALA A 396 -3.04 -10.80 6.77
C ALA A 396 -3.70 -12.11 6.30
N ASN A 397 -4.07 -12.23 5.01
CA ASN A 397 -4.72 -13.43 4.48
C ASN A 397 -3.70 -14.55 4.23
N PRO A 398 -4.04 -15.84 4.46
CA PRO A 398 -3.13 -16.97 4.26
C PRO A 398 -2.53 -17.11 2.86
N VAL A 399 -3.15 -16.53 1.83
CA VAL A 399 -2.59 -16.51 0.46
C VAL A 399 -1.31 -15.68 0.33
N VAL A 400 -1.16 -14.61 1.13
CA VAL A 400 0.08 -13.83 1.21
C VAL A 400 1.17 -14.64 1.91
N THR A 401 0.84 -15.29 3.04
CA THR A 401 1.74 -16.24 3.71
C THR A 401 2.18 -17.36 2.76
N LEU A 402 1.25 -17.94 2.00
CA LEU A 402 1.53 -19.01 1.05
C LEU A 402 2.39 -18.53 -0.14
N ALA A 403 2.24 -17.29 -0.60
CA ALA A 403 3.13 -16.70 -1.60
C ALA A 403 4.59 -16.61 -1.09
N VAL A 404 4.79 -16.19 0.17
CA VAL A 404 6.11 -16.19 0.82
C VAL A 404 6.65 -17.62 1.00
N MET A 405 5.81 -18.58 1.42
CA MET A 405 6.22 -19.99 1.56
C MET A 405 6.65 -20.64 0.23
N ARG A 406 6.03 -20.27 -0.90
CA ARG A 406 6.40 -20.82 -2.22
C ARG A 406 7.83 -20.45 -2.63
N MET A 407 8.27 -19.22 -2.34
CA MET A 407 9.63 -18.77 -2.65
C MET A 407 10.71 -19.64 -1.99
N LEU A 408 10.42 -20.17 -0.80
CA LEU A 408 11.32 -21.04 -0.03
C LEU A 408 11.46 -22.46 -0.60
N ASN A 409 10.58 -22.85 -1.53
CA ASN A 409 10.52 -24.19 -2.12
C ASN A 409 10.78 -24.17 -3.64
N SER A 410 11.31 -23.05 -4.17
CA SER A 410 11.45 -22.80 -5.63
C SER A 410 12.90 -22.92 -6.14
N THR A 411 13.78 -23.55 -5.35
CA THR A 411 15.20 -23.83 -5.66
C THR A 411 15.42 -25.30 -5.98
#